data_AF-A0AAN5CWZ8-F1
#
_entry.id   AF-A0AAN5CWZ8-F1
#
_cell.length_a   1.000
_cell.length_b   1.000
_cell.length_c   1.000
_cell.angle_alpha   90.00
_cell.angle_beta   90.00
_cell.angle_gamma   90.00
#
_symmetry.space_group_name_H-M   'P 1'
#
loop_
_entity.id
_entity.type
_entity.pdbx_description
1 polymer ?
#
loop_
_entity_poly.entity_id
_entity_poly.type
_entity_poly.pdbx_seq_one_letter_code
_entity_poly.pdbx_strand_id
1 'polypeptide(L)'
;LRSINFETELQLALARARDACDAFNNVSDISVEDLFVKNMSMVVMDVIDCIEMDTCLSSENIERVRFAFASSPSSRILQLGNSLALLFEKLMSDR
;
A
#
# COMPACT_ATOMS: atom_id res chain seq x y z
N LEU A 1 -20.01 -6.17 20.45
CA LEU A 1 -19.46 -5.76 19.14
C LEU A 1 -18.98 -4.32 19.31
N ARG A 2 -17.66 -4.08 19.43
CA ARG A 2 -17.13 -2.71 19.48
C ARG A 2 -17.40 -2.08 18.13
N SER A 3 -18.13 -0.96 18.11
CA SER A 3 -18.20 -0.09 16.95
C SER A 3 -16.77 0.37 16.68
N ILE A 4 -16.17 -0.17 15.63
CA ILE A 4 -14.91 0.30 15.10
C ILE A 4 -15.22 1.69 14.54
N ASN A 5 -14.57 2.72 15.06
CA ASN A 5 -14.67 4.05 14.48
C ASN A 5 -13.86 4.04 13.18
N PHE A 6 -14.55 3.89 12.05
CA PHE A 6 -13.95 3.80 10.72
C PHE A 6 -12.97 4.94 10.45
N GLU A 7 -13.30 6.15 10.90
CA GLU A 7 -12.46 7.33 10.76
C GLU A 7 -11.14 7.20 11.53
N THR A 8 -11.18 6.61 12.72
CA THR A 8 -9.97 6.37 13.53
C THR A 8 -9.06 5.32 12.91
N GLU A 9 -9.61 4.24 12.35
CA GLU A 9 -8.81 3.21 11.68
C GLU A 9 -8.18 3.73 10.37
N LEU A 10 -8.91 4.55 9.61
CA LEU A 10 -8.40 5.17 8.38
C LEU A 10 -7.23 6.11 8.70
N GLN A 11 -7.38 6.96 9.72
CA GLN A 11 -6.31 7.85 10.19
C GLN A 11 -5.09 7.06 10.68
N LEU A 12 -5.32 5.96 11.41
CA LEU A 12 -4.23 5.09 11.86
C LEU A 12 -3.50 4.46 10.66
N ALA A 13 -4.24 3.94 9.68
CA ALA A 13 -3.65 3.37 8.46
C ALA A 13 -2.82 4.41 7.69
N LEU A 14 -3.36 5.63 7.53
CA LEU A 14 -2.67 6.74 6.87
C LEU A 14 -1.37 7.12 7.61
N ALA A 15 -1.43 7.26 8.93
CA ALA A 15 -0.26 7.58 9.74
C ALA A 15 0.82 6.50 9.61
N ARG A 16 0.44 5.22 9.68
CA ARG A 16 1.40 4.11 9.53
C ARG A 16 2.02 4.03 8.14
N ALA A 17 1.24 4.31 7.10
CA ALA A 17 1.74 4.34 5.73
C ALA A 17 2.77 5.48 5.54
N ARG A 18 2.48 6.67 6.09
CA ARG A 18 3.40 7.81 6.08
C ARG A 18 4.70 7.50 6.83
N ASP A 19 4.59 6.99 8.05
CA ASP A 19 5.76 6.58 8.87
C ASP A 19 6.68 5.62 8.09
N ALA A 20 6.09 4.62 7.42
CA ALA A 20 6.83 3.66 6.62
C ALA A 20 7.51 4.32 5.41
N CYS A 21 6.81 5.17 4.65
CA CYS A 21 7.43 5.90 3.53
C CYS A 21 8.60 6.78 3.99
N ASP A 22 8.43 7.52 5.09
CA ASP A 22 9.46 8.40 5.63
C ASP A 22 10.69 7.62 6.11
N ALA A 23 10.48 6.46 6.73
CA ALA A 23 11.56 5.58 7.16
C ALA A 23 12.48 5.14 6.00
N PHE A 24 11.93 4.97 4.79
CA PHE A 24 12.66 4.51 3.61
C PHE A 24 13.05 5.62 2.63
N ASN A 25 12.74 6.89 2.89
CA ASN A 25 13.07 8.00 1.98
C ASN A 25 14.54 8.40 2.00
N ASN A 26 15.25 8.13 3.11
CA ASN A 26 16.65 8.52 3.30
C ASN A 26 17.62 7.33 3.40
N VAL A 27 17.16 6.12 3.07
CA VAL A 27 17.97 4.89 3.15
C VAL A 27 18.57 4.60 1.76
N SER A 28 19.90 4.57 1.68
CA SER A 28 20.64 4.37 0.43
C SER A 28 20.67 2.91 -0.04
N ASP A 29 20.64 1.94 0.89
CA ASP A 29 20.63 0.50 0.61
C ASP A 29 19.34 -0.12 1.17
N ILE A 30 18.27 -0.06 0.39
CA ILE A 30 16.99 -0.70 0.69
C ILE A 30 16.92 -2.09 0.06
N SER A 31 16.51 -3.09 0.83
CA SER A 31 16.24 -4.42 0.29
C SER A 31 14.99 -4.41 -0.61
N VAL A 32 14.78 -5.47 -1.38
CA VAL A 32 13.56 -5.64 -2.18
C VAL A 32 12.31 -5.65 -1.30
N GLU A 33 12.40 -6.21 -0.09
CA GLU A 33 11.30 -6.23 0.87
C GLU A 33 11.03 -4.83 1.44
N ASP A 34 12.07 -4.05 1.74
CA ASP A 34 11.90 -2.65 2.18
C ASP A 34 11.26 -1.79 1.09
N LEU A 35 11.75 -1.93 -0.15
CA LEU A 35 11.19 -1.24 -1.30
C LEU A 35 9.71 -1.63 -1.51
N PHE A 36 9.38 -2.90 -1.31
CA PHE A 36 8.00 -3.35 -1.35
C PHE A 36 7.14 -2.73 -0.25
N VAL A 37 7.61 -2.70 1.00
CA VAL A 37 6.87 -2.08 2.11
C VAL A 37 6.63 -0.60 1.82
N LYS A 38 7.64 0.11 1.30
CA LYS A 38 7.50 1.49 0.84
C LYS A 38 6.42 1.63 -0.23
N ASN A 39 6.48 0.83 -1.29
CA ASN A 39 5.51 0.89 -2.39
C ASN A 39 4.09 0.54 -1.93
N MET A 40 3.93 -0.48 -1.08
CA MET A 40 2.65 -0.84 -0.48
C MET A 40 2.09 0.29 0.38
N SER A 41 2.95 0.99 1.13
CA SER A 41 2.55 2.15 1.92
C SER A 41 2.05 3.29 1.03
N MET A 42 2.68 3.52 -0.12
CA MET A 42 2.18 4.46 -1.13
C MET A 42 0.81 4.04 -1.68
N VAL A 43 0.60 2.75 -1.99
CA VAL A 43 -0.71 2.25 -2.41
C VAL A 43 -1.79 2.51 -1.34
N VAL A 44 -1.48 2.29 -0.06
CA VAL A 44 -2.44 2.57 1.03
C VAL A 44 -2.78 4.06 1.10
N MET A 45 -1.79 4.94 0.99
CA MET A 45 -2.04 6.39 0.95
C MET A 45 -2.92 6.77 -0.24
N ASP A 46 -2.59 6.29 -1.45
CA ASP A 46 -3.38 6.58 -2.65
C ASP A 46 -4.83 6.08 -2.51
N VAL A 47 -5.03 4.89 -1.93
CA VAL A 47 -6.38 4.33 -1.68
C VAL A 47 -7.16 5.24 -0.73
N ILE A 48 -6.53 5.72 0.35
CA ILE A 48 -7.18 6.61 1.32
C ILE A 48 -7.53 7.93 0.65
N ASP A 49 -6.61 8.55 -0.08
CA ASP A 49 -6.83 9.79 -0.82
C ASP A 49 -7.98 9.62 -1.83
N CYS A 50 -8.03 8.49 -2.54
CA CYS A 50 -9.10 8.17 -3.46
C CYS A 50 -10.46 7.99 -2.78
N ILE A 51 -10.48 7.44 -1.56
CA ILE A 51 -11.70 7.33 -0.76
C ILE A 51 -12.21 8.72 -0.34
N GLU A 52 -11.30 9.61 0.10
CA GLU A 52 -11.63 10.96 0.56
C GLU A 52 -12.04 11.91 -0.58
N MET A 53 -11.39 11.78 -1.74
CA MET A 53 -11.59 12.66 -2.89
C MET A 53 -12.60 12.12 -3.92
N ASP A 54 -13.13 10.90 -3.71
CA ASP A 54 -14.01 10.20 -4.64
C ASP A 54 -13.40 10.04 -6.05
N THR A 55 -12.15 9.56 -6.09
CA THR A 55 -11.38 9.37 -7.33
C THR A 55 -10.97 7.91 -7.53
N CYS A 56 -10.54 7.58 -8.76
CA CYS A 56 -9.98 6.27 -9.08
C CYS A 56 -8.51 6.15 -8.65
N LEU A 57 -8.12 4.93 -8.26
CA LEU A 57 -6.74 4.59 -7.92
C LEU A 57 -5.85 4.54 -9.18
N SER A 58 -4.67 5.15 -9.13
CA SER A 58 -3.65 5.04 -10.18
C SER A 58 -2.99 3.66 -10.17
N SER A 59 -2.68 3.11 -11.35
CA SER A 59 -1.97 1.82 -11.44
C SER A 59 -0.48 1.91 -11.10
N GLU A 60 0.11 3.10 -11.05
CA GLU A 60 1.56 3.28 -10.95
C GLU A 60 2.16 2.60 -9.70
N ASN A 61 1.62 2.88 -8.52
CA ASN A 61 2.14 2.29 -7.28
C ASN A 61 1.81 0.79 -7.17
N ILE A 62 0.69 0.34 -7.76
CA ILE A 62 0.36 -1.09 -7.86
C ILE A 62 1.36 -1.82 -8.75
N GLU A 63 1.73 -1.25 -9.89
CA GLU A 63 2.74 -1.81 -10.79
C GLU A 63 4.11 -1.93 -10.11
N ARG A 64 4.50 -0.94 -9.31
CA ARG A 64 5.74 -0.98 -8.50
C ARG A 64 5.73 -2.12 -7.47
N VAL A 65 4.59 -2.38 -6.83
CA VAL A 65 4.42 -3.53 -5.92
C VAL A 65 4.56 -4.85 -6.69
N ARG A 66 3.90 -4.97 -7.84
CA ARG A 66 3.97 -6.18 -8.68
C ARG A 66 5.39 -6.45 -9.17
N PHE A 67 6.14 -5.40 -9.53
CA PHE A 67 7.53 -5.51 -9.95
C PHE A 67 8.43 -6.04 -8.81
N ALA A 68 8.26 -5.53 -7.59
CA ALA A 68 8.99 -6.02 -6.43
C ALA A 68 8.67 -7.49 -6.13
N PHE A 69 7.40 -7.90 -6.24
CA PHE A 69 7.01 -9.31 -6.11
C PHE A 69 7.65 -10.20 -7.19
N ALA A 70 7.63 -9.78 -8.46
CA ALA A 70 8.23 -10.54 -9.56
C ALA A 70 9.74 -10.77 -9.36
N SER A 71 10.41 -9.85 -8.65
CA SER A 71 11.84 -9.95 -8.33
C SER A 71 12.16 -10.97 -7.23
N SER A 72 11.19 -11.34 -6.38
CA SER A 72 11.36 -12.34 -5.32
C SER A 72 10.03 -13.07 -5.01
N PRO A 73 9.54 -13.92 -5.93
CA PRO A 73 8.20 -14.50 -5.84
C PRO A 73 8.03 -15.54 -4.73
N SER A 74 9.13 -16.01 -4.12
CA SER A 74 9.12 -16.97 -3.01
C SER A 74 8.92 -16.31 -1.64
N SER A 75 9.06 -14.99 -1.53
CA SER A 75 8.84 -14.28 -0.28
C SER A 75 7.36 -14.21 0.07
N ARG A 76 7.00 -14.72 1.25
CA ARG A 76 5.61 -14.75 1.72
C ARG A 76 5.04 -13.35 1.94
N ILE A 77 5.86 -12.39 2.37
CA ILE A 77 5.39 -11.01 2.59
C ILE A 77 5.08 -10.32 1.26
N LEU A 78 5.91 -10.57 0.24
CA LEU A 78 5.68 -10.06 -1.12
C LEU A 78 4.42 -10.67 -1.74
N GLN A 79 4.20 -11.99 -1.57
CA GLN A 79 2.97 -12.65 -2.01
C GLN A 79 1.73 -12.03 -1.39
N LEU A 80 1.73 -11.88 -0.05
CA LEU A 80 0.58 -11.33 0.67
C LEU A 80 0.27 -9.90 0.25
N GLY A 81 1.26 -9.01 0.25
CA GLY A 81 1.00 -7.61 -0.13
C GLY A 81 0.69 -7.45 -1.62
N ASN A 82 1.22 -8.30 -2.51
CA ASN A 82 0.80 -8.31 -3.91
C ASN A 82 -0.69 -8.69 -4.05
N SER A 83 -1.17 -9.70 -3.30
CA SER A 83 -2.60 -10.01 -3.25
C SER A 83 -3.45 -8.86 -2.69
N LEU A 84 -2.93 -8.13 -1.69
CA LEU A 84 -3.62 -6.94 -1.15
C LEU A 84 -3.68 -5.80 -2.17
N ALA A 85 -2.59 -5.53 -2.90
CA ALA A 85 -2.58 -4.49 -3.94
C ALA A 85 -3.60 -4.79 -5.05
N LEU A 86 -3.69 -6.04 -5.50
CA LEU A 86 -4.71 -6.48 -6.46
C LEU A 86 -6.13 -6.32 -5.91
N LEU A 87 -6.33 -6.60 -4.62
CA LEU A 87 -7.62 -6.40 -3.98
C LEU A 87 -8.00 -4.92 -3.95
N PHE A 88 -7.08 -4.03 -3.59
CA PHE A 88 -7.33 -2.59 -3.62
C PHE A 88 -7.65 -2.08 -5.01
N GLU A 89 -6.88 -2.48 -6.01
CA GLU A 89 -7.14 -2.13 -7.42
C GLU A 89 -8.57 -2.50 -7.83
N LYS A 90 -9.01 -3.72 -7.51
CA LYS A 90 -10.35 -4.21 -7.84
C LYS A 90 -11.45 -3.49 -7.07
N LEU A 91 -11.26 -3.27 -5.77
CA LEU A 91 -12.25 -2.58 -4.94
C LEU A 91 -12.40 -1.11 -5.35
N MET A 92 -11.32 -0.49 -5.80
CA MET A 92 -11.32 0.92 -6.25
C MET A 92 -11.74 1.08 -7.71
N SER A 93 -11.67 0.03 -8.54
CA SER A 93 -12.19 0.06 -9.92
C SER A 93 -13.71 -0.10 -10.01
N ASP A 94 -14.33 -0.69 -8.98
CA ASP A 94 -15.78 -0.92 -8.91
C ASP A 94 -16.54 0.30 -8.33
N ARG A 95 -15.84 1.40 -8.01
CA ARG A 95 -16.40 2.68 -7.59
C ARG A 95 -16.63 3.59 -8.80
#